data_AF-A0A6G3PEW4-F1
#
_entry.id   AF-A0A6G3PEW4-F1
#
_cell.length_a   1.000
_cell.length_b   1.000
_cell.length_c   1.000
_cell.angle_alpha   90.00
_cell.angle_beta   90.00
_cell.angle_gamma   90.00
#
_symmetry.space_group_name_H-M   'P 1'
#
loop_
_entity.id
_entity.type
_entity.pdbx_description
1 polymer ?
#
loop_
_entity_poly.entity_id
_entity_poly.type
_entity_poly.pdbx_seq_one_letter_code
_entity_poly.pdbx_strand_id
1 'polypeptide(L)' 'TWGADPYANALRTGRGPLFLRRSDGWLLPLDVERWCSGAGSADLSALHRCEGPVLDVGCGPGRLVAE' A
#
# COMPACT_ATOMS: atom_id res chain seq x y z
N THR A 1 1.80 -18.68 -18.52
CA THR A 1 1.69 -18.80 -17.05
C THR A 1 1.48 -17.41 -16.49
N TRP A 2 0.50 -17.20 -15.62
CA TRP A 2 0.32 -15.97 -14.82
C TRP A 2 1.46 -15.83 -13.77
N GLY A 3 2.71 -15.99 -14.24
CA GLY A 3 3.82 -16.59 -13.51
C GLY A 3 4.74 -15.62 -12.78
N ALA A 4 4.41 -14.34 -12.79
CA ALA A 4 4.89 -13.40 -11.80
C ALA A 4 3.69 -12.54 -11.49
N ASP A 5 3.20 -12.55 -10.26
CA ASP A 5 2.27 -11.54 -9.80
C ASP A 5 3.15 -10.35 -9.38
N PRO A 6 3.42 -9.37 -10.28
CA PRO A 6 4.32 -8.26 -9.97
C PRO A 6 3.79 -7.44 -8.80
N TYR A 7 2.47 -7.38 -8.63
CA TYR A 7 1.83 -6.69 -7.52
C TYR A 7 2.12 -7.42 -6.21
N ALA A 8 1.80 -8.71 -6.12
CA ALA A 8 2.07 -9.49 -4.91
C ALA A 8 3.57 -9.55 -4.59
N ASN A 9 4.44 -9.61 -5.61
CA ASN A 9 5.87 -9.59 -5.37
C ASN A 9 6.35 -8.25 -4.79
N ALA A 10 5.94 -7.13 -5.40
CA ALA A 10 6.32 -5.80 -4.95
C ALA A 10 5.83 -5.52 -3.53
N LEU A 11 4.59 -5.93 -3.19
CA LEU A 11 4.08 -5.82 -1.83
C LEU A 11 4.85 -6.67 -0.84
N ARG A 12 5.14 -7.94 -1.18
CA ARG A 12 5.90 -8.84 -0.31
C ARG A 12 7.33 -8.36 -0.07
N THR A 13 7.97 -7.77 -1.08
CA THR A 13 9.32 -7.23 -0.93
C THR A 13 9.34 -5.81 -0.37
N GLY A 14 8.19 -5.12 -0.33
CA GLY A 14 8.07 -3.71 0.05
C GLY A 14 8.79 -2.75 -0.90
N ARG A 15 9.10 -3.20 -2.12
CA ARG A 15 9.94 -2.49 -3.10
C ARG A 15 9.80 -3.08 -4.49
N GLY A 16 10.24 -2.34 -5.50
CA GLY A 16 10.43 -2.84 -6.87
C GLY A 16 10.14 -1.77 -7.90
N PRO A 17 10.32 -2.04 -9.21
CA PRO A 17 9.52 -1.33 -10.18
C PRO A 17 8.12 -1.96 -10.25
N LEU A 18 7.08 -1.20 -9.89
CA LEU A 18 5.68 -1.54 -10.14
C LEU A 18 5.02 -0.39 -10.90
N PHE A 19 4.23 -0.70 -11.93
CA PHE A 19 3.59 0.29 -12.78
C PHE A 19 2.11 -0.02 -12.97
N LEU A 20 1.29 1.02 -12.98
CA LEU A 20 -0.06 0.96 -13.55
C LEU A 20 0.05 1.15 -15.07
N ARG A 21 -0.42 0.15 -15.83
CA ARG A 21 -0.49 0.21 -17.29
C ARG A 21 -1.88 0.64 -17.73
N ARG A 22 -1.95 1.73 -18.49
CA ARG A 22 -3.20 2.19 -19.14
C ARG A 22 -3.42 1.51 -20.49
N SER A 23 -4.65 1.61 -20.99
CA SER A 23 -5.05 1.07 -22.30
C SER A 23 -4.31 1.72 -23.48
N ASP A 24 -3.84 2.96 -23.32
CA ASP A 24 -3.00 3.68 -24.30
C ASP A 24 -1.52 3.25 -24.29
N GLY A 25 -1.16 2.31 -23.42
CA GLY A 25 0.22 1.82 -23.27
C GLY A 25 1.08 2.64 -22.33
N TRP A 26 0.58 3.72 -21.74
CA TRP A 26 1.34 4.50 -20.76
C TRP A 26 1.58 3.70 -19.47
N LEU A 27 2.76 3.92 -18.88
CA LEU A 27 3.18 3.30 -17.62
C LEU A 27 3.35 4.40 -16.57
N LEU A 28 2.54 4.34 -15.53
CA LEU A 28 2.65 5.21 -14.35
C LEU A 28 3.36 4.45 -13.22
N PRO A 29 4.54 4.90 -12.74
CA PRO A 29 5.20 4.26 -11.61
C PRO A 29 4.34 4.38 -10.35
N LEU A 30 4.26 3.28 -9.59
CA LEU A 30 3.66 3.24 -8.27
C LEU A 30 4.77 3.29 -7.22
N ASP A 31 4.58 4.14 -6.21
CA ASP A 31 5.52 4.32 -5.11
C ASP A 31 5.29 3.23 -4.03
N VAL A 32 5.86 2.05 -4.28
CA VAL A 32 5.66 0.86 -3.43
C VAL A 32 6.33 1.04 -2.07
N GLU A 33 7.52 1.62 -2.04
CA GLU A 33 8.27 1.88 -0.82
C GLU A 33 7.51 2.82 0.12
N ARG A 34 6.93 3.92 -0.41
CA ARG A 34 6.07 4.81 0.40
C ARG A 34 4.78 4.13 0.83
N TRP A 35 4.17 3.30 -0.04
CA TRP A 35 2.95 2.59 0.33
C TRP A 35 3.17 1.60 1.47
N CYS A 36 4.31 0.90 1.45
CA CYS A 36 4.71 -0.07 2.45
C CYS A 36 5.46 0.53 3.65
N SER A 37 5.69 1.84 3.68
CA SER A 37 6.31 2.49 4.84
C SER A 37 5.36 2.52 6.04
N GLY A 38 5.93 2.78 7.23
CA GLY A 38 5.14 3.00 8.44
C GLY A 38 4.16 4.19 8.33
N ALA A 39 3.24 4.29 9.31
CA ALA A 39 2.24 5.33 9.35
C ALA A 39 2.88 6.74 9.36
N GLY A 40 2.37 7.61 8.48
CA GLY A 40 2.76 9.01 8.45
C GLY A 40 1.89 9.90 9.35
N SER A 41 2.21 11.18 9.43
CA SER A 41 1.41 12.16 10.20
C SER A 41 -0.05 12.23 9.77
N ALA A 42 -0.33 12.09 8.48
CA ALA A 42 -1.70 12.07 7.96
C ALA A 42 -2.46 10.82 8.43
N ASP A 43 -1.81 9.65 8.44
CA ASP A 43 -2.39 8.41 8.94
C ASP A 43 -2.75 8.53 10.43
N LEU A 44 -1.80 8.99 11.26
CA LEU A 44 -2.01 9.20 12.70
C LEU A 44 -3.12 10.21 12.99
N SER A 45 -3.26 11.25 12.17
CA SER A 45 -4.36 12.22 12.30
C SER A 45 -5.74 11.59 12.11
N ALA A 46 -5.84 10.50 11.35
CA ALA A 46 -7.07 9.74 11.20
C ALA A 46 -7.31 8.85 12.41
N LEU A 47 -6.28 8.13 12.87
CA LEU A 47 -6.37 7.26 14.05
C LEU A 47 -6.77 8.02 15.32
N HIS A 48 -6.23 9.22 15.55
CA HIS A 48 -6.59 10.05 16.71
C HIS A 48 -8.06 10.48 16.75
N ARG A 49 -8.79 10.38 15.64
CA ARG A 49 -10.23 10.69 15.58
C ARG A 49 -11.10 9.47 15.83
N CYS A 50 -10.52 8.28 15.92
CA CYS A 50 -11.26 7.05 16.18
C CYS A 50 -11.51 6.88 17.69
N GLU A 51 -12.69 6.39 18.04
CA GLU A 51 -13.10 6.13 19.42
C GLU A 51 -13.58 4.68 19.55
N GLY A 52 -13.20 4.00 20.64
CA GLY A 52 -13.55 2.60 20.87
C GLY A 52 -12.82 1.61 19.94
N PRO A 53 -13.29 0.35 19.83
CA PRO A 53 -12.70 -0.64 18.93
C PRO A 53 -12.82 -0.24 17.45
N VAL A 54 -11.71 -0.32 16.69
CA VAL A 54 -11.63 0.10 15.28
C VAL A 54 -11.30 -1.08 14.38
N LEU A 55 -11.88 -1.11 13.17
CA LEU A 55 -11.56 -2.05 12.10
C LEU A 55 -10.99 -1.31 10.89
N ASP A 56 -9.81 -1.74 10.42
CA ASP A 56 -9.19 -1.25 9.18
C ASP A 56 -9.57 -2.17 8.01
N VAL A 57 -10.56 -1.76 7.22
CA VAL A 57 -11.04 -2.52 6.07
C VAL A 57 -10.14 -2.29 4.87
N GLY A 58 -9.52 -3.36 4.37
CA GLY A 58 -8.59 -3.25 3.24
C GLY A 58 -7.25 -2.63 3.66
N CYS A 59 -6.75 -3.02 4.84
CA CYS A 59 -5.54 -2.48 5.49
C CYS A 59 -4.24 -2.52 4.67
N GLY A 60 -4.24 -3.20 3.51
CA GLY A 60 -3.09 -3.28 2.63
C GLY A 60 -1.86 -3.85 3.36
N PRO A 61 -0.72 -3.12 3.41
CA PRO A 61 0.47 -3.52 4.16
C PRO A 61 0.29 -3.58 5.69
N GLY A 62 -0.85 -3.13 6.23
CA GLY A 62 -1.14 -3.16 7.66
C GLY A 62 -0.46 -2.05 8.46
N ARG A 63 -0.04 -0.95 7.82
CA ARG A 63 0.73 0.13 8.46
C ARG A 63 0.03 0.84 9.63
N LEU A 64 -1.30 0.69 9.74
CA LEU A 64 -2.10 1.28 10.82
C LEU A 64 -2.39 0.31 11.96
N VAL A 65 -2.13 -1.00 11.77
CA VAL A 65 -2.48 -2.05 12.75
C VAL A 65 -1.44 -2.15 13.87
N ALA A 66 -0.21 -1.71 13.61
CA ALA A 66 0.89 -1.74 14.57
C ALA A 66 1.01 -0.47 15.45
N GLU A 67 0.18 0.54 15.19
CA GLU A 67 0.17 1.84 15.88
C GLU A 67 -0.82 1.88 17.06
#